data_AF-A0A932FJI8-F1
#
_entry.id   AF-A0A932FJI8-F1
#
_cell.length_a   1.000
_cell.length_b   1.000
_cell.length_c   1.000
_cell.angle_alpha   90.00
_cell.angle_beta   90.00
_cell.angle_gamma   90.00
#
_symmetry.space_group_name_H-M   'P 1'
#
loop_
_entity.id
_entity.type
_entity.pdbx_description
1 polymer ?
#
loop_
_entity_poly.entity_id
_entity_poly.type
_entity_poly.pdbx_seq_one_letter_code
_entity_poly.pdbx_strand_id
1 'polypeptide(L)'
;MQIDLRILRYDPERDAKPHWQSYAVEADPRADRVLDLLHRVKYEHDGSLTFRRSCAHGICGSVNEAPAPQRERLQSVEERARYDDTTKCILCAACTTSCPSFWSKEAYVGPAAIVNAHRFIFDSRDEGGDERLEILAGDDGVWRCRTIFNCTDACPRGIHITQAILEVSAAIVERRQ
;
A
#
# COMPACT_ATOMS: atom_id res chain seq x y z
N MET A 1 17.23 16.19 -22.30
CA MET A 1 17.36 17.45 -21.54
C MET A 1 18.13 17.17 -20.26
N GLN A 2 18.95 18.10 -19.78
CA GLN A 2 19.71 17.91 -18.54
C GLN A 2 18.82 18.29 -17.33
N ILE A 3 18.74 17.42 -16.33
CA ILE A 3 17.98 17.63 -15.09
C ILE A 3 18.93 17.49 -13.91
N ASP A 4 18.78 18.35 -12.89
CA ASP A 4 19.43 18.15 -11.59
C ASP A 4 18.55 17.29 -10.68
N LEU A 5 18.93 16.02 -10.49
CA LEU A 5 18.23 15.09 -9.62
C LEU A 5 18.80 15.19 -8.19
N ARG A 6 17.99 15.72 -7.28
CA ARG A 6 18.33 15.84 -5.86
C ARG A 6 17.87 14.60 -5.08
N ILE A 7 18.83 13.84 -4.55
CA ILE A 7 18.58 12.59 -3.81
C ILE A 7 19.01 12.79 -2.35
N LEU A 8 18.13 12.41 -1.41
CA LEU A 8 18.46 12.36 0.01
C LEU A 8 19.26 11.07 0.29
N ARG A 9 20.51 11.23 0.77
CA ARG A 9 21.46 10.16 1.03
C ARG A 9 21.65 9.94 2.51
N TYR A 10 21.91 8.69 2.88
CA TYR A 10 22.25 8.29 4.23
C TYR A 10 22.99 6.94 4.21
N ASP A 11 24.21 6.92 4.74
CA ASP A 11 25.00 5.73 5.04
C ASP A 11 25.08 5.55 6.57
N PRO A 12 24.47 4.51 7.16
CA PRO A 12 24.43 4.34 8.61
C PRO A 12 25.80 4.12 9.26
N GLU A 13 26.83 3.74 8.50
CA GLU A 13 28.19 3.54 9.02
C GLU A 13 29.03 4.83 9.01
N ARG A 14 28.62 5.83 8.21
CA ARG A 14 29.43 7.04 7.95
C ARG A 14 28.72 8.34 8.29
N ASP A 15 27.41 8.41 8.09
CA ASP A 15 26.63 9.62 8.20
C ASP A 15 25.98 9.76 9.58
N ALA A 16 26.21 10.90 10.22
CA ALA A 16 25.49 11.27 11.43
C ALA A 16 24.02 11.65 11.16
N LYS A 17 23.71 12.12 9.94
CA LYS A 17 22.36 12.54 9.53
C LYS A 17 22.20 12.46 8.00
N PRO A 18 20.98 12.31 7.49
CA PRO A 18 20.72 12.37 6.05
C PRO A 18 21.17 13.70 5.45
N HIS A 19 21.69 13.66 4.22
CA HIS A 19 22.17 14.84 3.49
C HIS A 19 21.70 14.81 2.03
N TRP A 20 21.54 15.98 1.42
CA TRP A 20 21.15 16.10 0.01
C TRP A 20 22.37 16.04 -0.90
N GLN A 21 22.25 15.28 -1.98
CA GLN A 21 23.25 15.24 -3.05
C GLN A 21 22.56 15.43 -4.42
N SER A 22 23.17 16.25 -5.27
CA SER A 22 22.68 16.60 -6.61
C SER A 22 23.43 15.81 -7.68
N TYR A 23 22.71 15.34 -8.68
CA TYR A 23 23.24 14.64 -9.84
C TYR A 23 22.69 15.24 -11.12
N ALA A 24 23.57 15.77 -11.96
CA ALA A 24 23.18 16.21 -13.29
C ALA A 24 23.04 14.99 -14.21
N VAL A 25 21.80 14.65 -14.58
CA VAL A 25 21.47 13.51 -15.44
C VAL A 25 20.80 13.98 -16.72
N GLU A 26 21.16 13.37 -17.84
CA GLU A 26 20.41 13.55 -19.07
C GLU A 26 19.11 12.73 -18.99
N ALA A 27 17.99 13.30 -19.43
CA ALA A 27 16.67 12.69 -19.43
C ALA A 27 15.89 12.98 -20.72
N ASP A 28 15.24 11.97 -21.27
CA ASP A 28 14.22 12.10 -22.31
C ASP A 28 12.85 12.32 -21.65
N PRO A 29 12.22 13.50 -21.81
CA PRO A 29 10.94 13.82 -21.18
C PRO A 29 9.76 12.97 -21.70
N ARG A 30 9.93 12.24 -22.80
CA ARG A 30 8.88 11.38 -23.37
C ARG A 30 9.03 9.92 -22.99
N ALA A 31 10.23 9.49 -22.63
CA ALA A 31 10.55 8.08 -22.41
C ALA A 31 10.96 7.76 -20.97
N ASP A 32 11.74 8.64 -20.33
CA ASP A 32 12.34 8.36 -19.04
C ASP A 32 11.37 8.57 -17.88
N ARG A 33 11.37 7.60 -16.97
CA ARG A 33 10.73 7.67 -15.65
C ARG A 33 11.79 7.99 -14.60
N VAL A 34 11.35 8.38 -13.41
CA VAL A 34 12.25 8.60 -12.26
C VAL A 34 13.13 7.37 -11.99
N LEU A 35 12.61 6.15 -12.18
CA LEU A 35 13.37 4.92 -12.02
C LEU A 35 14.55 4.81 -13.00
N ASP A 36 14.35 5.24 -14.24
CA ASP A 36 15.40 5.22 -15.27
C ASP A 36 16.52 6.20 -14.91
N LEU A 37 16.15 7.38 -14.38
CA LEU A 37 17.13 8.35 -13.87
C LEU A 37 17.90 7.81 -12.65
N LEU A 38 17.22 7.12 -11.72
CA LEU A 38 17.87 6.46 -10.58
C LEU A 38 18.83 5.34 -11.03
N HIS A 39 18.50 4.61 -12.10
CA HIS A 39 19.41 3.64 -12.70
C HIS A 39 20.64 4.33 -13.29
N ARG A 40 20.48 5.42 -14.05
CA ARG A 40 21.62 6.18 -14.58
C ARG A 40 22.52 6.68 -13.46
N VAL A 41 21.96 7.29 -12.41
CA VAL A 41 22.76 7.69 -11.24
C VAL A 41 23.52 6.51 -10.66
N LYS A 42 22.85 5.37 -10.42
CA LYS A 42 23.51 4.20 -9.82
C LYS A 42 24.61 3.60 -10.70
N TYR A 43 24.38 3.47 -12.00
CA TYR A 43 25.28 2.73 -12.89
C TYR A 43 26.38 3.58 -13.50
N GLU A 44 26.15 4.89 -13.67
CA GLU A 44 27.04 5.79 -14.42
C GLU A 44 27.72 6.83 -13.53
N HIS A 45 27.12 7.20 -12.39
CA HIS A 45 27.65 8.28 -11.53
C HIS A 45 28.11 7.80 -10.15
N ASP A 46 27.26 7.05 -9.43
CA ASP A 46 27.51 6.62 -8.05
C ASP A 46 26.96 5.21 -7.76
N GLY A 47 27.85 4.22 -7.80
CA GLY A 47 27.56 2.83 -7.48
C GLY A 47 27.03 2.58 -6.06
N SER A 48 27.30 3.49 -5.12
CA SER A 48 26.84 3.39 -3.72
C SER A 48 25.36 3.74 -3.54
N LEU A 49 24.68 4.29 -4.55
CA LEU A 49 23.24 4.54 -4.49
C LEU A 49 22.47 3.21 -4.41
N THR A 50 21.64 3.05 -3.39
CA THR A 50 20.79 1.86 -3.20
C THR A 50 19.31 2.24 -3.07
N PHE A 51 18.43 1.54 -3.79
CA PHE A 51 16.98 1.70 -3.73
C PHE A 51 16.27 0.38 -4.07
N ARG A 52 15.04 0.20 -3.60
CA ARG A 52 14.24 -1.02 -3.83
C ARG A 52 13.44 -0.92 -5.13
N ARG A 53 13.44 -2.01 -5.92
CA ARG A 53 12.62 -2.21 -7.12
C ARG A 53 12.36 -3.70 -7.34
N SER A 54 11.26 -4.07 -7.99
CA SER A 54 10.93 -5.45 -8.34
C SER A 54 9.89 -5.47 -9.49
N CYS A 55 8.89 -6.36 -9.45
CA CYS A 55 7.85 -6.55 -10.47
C CYS A 55 6.40 -6.19 -10.02
N ALA A 56 6.16 -5.91 -8.72
CA ALA A 56 4.91 -5.37 -8.14
C ALA A 56 3.60 -6.18 -8.30
N HIS A 57 3.56 -7.46 -7.91
CA HIS A 57 2.33 -8.28 -7.95
C HIS A 57 1.96 -8.97 -6.62
N GLY A 58 2.24 -8.35 -5.47
CA GLY A 58 2.08 -8.94 -4.14
C GLY A 58 0.67 -9.46 -3.81
N ILE A 59 0.41 -10.74 -4.11
CA ILE A 59 -0.84 -11.46 -3.82
C ILE A 59 -0.53 -12.84 -3.21
N CYS A 60 -0.76 -12.97 -1.90
CA CYS A 60 -1.08 -14.20 -1.18
C CYS A 60 -1.86 -13.80 0.10
N GLY A 61 -2.74 -14.67 0.65
CA GLY A 61 -3.39 -14.40 1.94
C GLY A 61 -4.87 -14.80 2.11
N SER A 62 -5.48 -15.54 1.17
CA SER A 62 -6.80 -16.15 1.42
C SER A 62 -6.63 -17.31 2.40
N VAL A 63 -7.42 -17.32 3.48
CA VAL A 63 -7.41 -18.40 4.48
C VAL A 63 -8.76 -19.11 4.46
N ASN A 64 -8.72 -20.44 4.56
CA ASN A 64 -9.90 -21.30 4.68
C ASN A 64 -9.47 -22.46 5.58
N GLU A 65 -10.28 -22.78 6.58
CA GLU A 65 -9.97 -23.88 7.51
C GLU A 65 -10.39 -25.23 6.92
N ALA A 66 -11.34 -25.23 5.98
CA ALA A 66 -11.78 -26.41 5.27
C ALA A 66 -10.71 -26.98 4.31
N PRO A 67 -10.63 -28.31 4.14
CA PRO A 67 -9.74 -28.94 3.17
C PRO A 67 -9.98 -28.40 1.76
N ALA A 68 -8.90 -28.34 0.97
CA ALA A 68 -8.97 -27.80 -0.40
C ALA A 68 -10.06 -28.53 -1.21
N PRO A 69 -10.99 -27.79 -1.84
CA PRO A 69 -12.08 -28.39 -2.59
C PRO A 69 -11.52 -29.10 -3.84
N GLN A 70 -12.23 -30.13 -4.31
CA GLN A 70 -11.85 -30.88 -5.53
C GLN A 70 -11.99 -30.04 -6.81
N ARG A 71 -12.65 -28.87 -6.74
CA ARG A 71 -12.86 -27.91 -7.82
C ARG A 71 -12.79 -26.49 -7.26
N GLU A 72 -12.77 -25.49 -8.12
CA GLU A 72 -12.79 -24.08 -7.73
C GLU A 72 -14.03 -23.73 -6.87
N ARG A 73 -13.83 -22.83 -5.88
CA ARG A 73 -14.94 -22.27 -5.09
C ARG A 73 -15.78 -21.37 -5.99
N LEU A 74 -17.10 -21.56 -5.97
CA LEU A 74 -18.03 -20.73 -6.75
C LEU A 74 -18.10 -19.32 -6.15
N GLN A 75 -18.19 -18.32 -7.01
CA GLN A 75 -18.41 -16.92 -6.64
C GLN A 75 -19.15 -16.22 -7.78
N SER A 76 -20.18 -15.44 -7.47
CA SER A 76 -20.93 -14.66 -8.46
C SER A 76 -20.14 -13.43 -8.93
N VAL A 77 -20.57 -12.83 -10.04
CA VAL A 77 -19.95 -11.59 -10.56
C VAL A 77 -20.14 -10.45 -9.57
N GLU A 78 -21.30 -10.36 -8.94
CA GLU A 78 -21.66 -9.35 -7.94
C GLU A 78 -20.81 -9.50 -6.67
N GLU A 79 -20.62 -10.74 -6.19
CA GLU A 79 -19.75 -11.03 -5.05
C GLU A 79 -18.30 -10.64 -5.34
N ARG A 80 -17.80 -10.95 -6.55
CA ARG A 80 -16.45 -10.58 -6.97
C ARG A 80 -16.27 -9.06 -7.06
N ALA A 81 -17.28 -8.36 -7.57
CA ALA A 81 -17.27 -6.91 -7.76
C ALA A 81 -17.20 -6.14 -6.43
N ARG A 82 -17.73 -6.71 -5.34
CA ARG A 82 -17.77 -6.07 -4.00
C ARG A 82 -16.40 -5.61 -3.50
N TYR A 83 -15.33 -6.33 -3.85
CA TYR A 83 -13.97 -6.05 -3.37
C TYR A 83 -12.96 -5.79 -4.50
N ASP A 84 -13.45 -5.60 -5.74
CA ASP A 84 -12.64 -5.43 -6.95
C ASP A 84 -11.61 -4.31 -6.83
N ASP A 85 -12.03 -3.16 -6.31
CA ASP A 85 -11.16 -1.99 -6.24
C ASP A 85 -9.93 -2.25 -5.35
N THR A 86 -10.16 -2.85 -4.19
CA THR A 86 -9.09 -3.15 -3.22
C THR A 86 -8.10 -4.23 -3.68
N THR A 87 -8.49 -5.08 -4.65
CA THR A 87 -7.59 -6.09 -5.23
C THR A 87 -6.44 -5.49 -6.05
N LYS A 88 -6.57 -4.21 -6.46
CA LYS A 88 -5.56 -3.50 -7.25
C LYS A 88 -4.33 -3.08 -6.43
N CYS A 89 -4.35 -3.28 -5.11
CA CYS A 89 -3.28 -2.87 -4.22
C CYS A 89 -1.96 -3.59 -4.58
N ILE A 90 -0.89 -2.80 -4.78
CA ILE A 90 0.45 -3.31 -5.11
C ILE A 90 1.43 -3.26 -3.93
N LEU A 91 0.92 -3.03 -2.72
CA LEU A 91 1.70 -2.95 -1.48
C LEU A 91 2.88 -1.94 -1.55
N CYS A 92 2.72 -0.84 -2.29
CA CYS A 92 3.77 0.19 -2.42
C CYS A 92 3.91 1.10 -1.20
N ALA A 93 3.01 0.99 -0.22
CA ALA A 93 2.92 1.82 0.99
C ALA A 93 2.69 3.33 0.78
N ALA A 94 2.56 3.84 -0.45
CA ALA A 94 2.36 5.27 -0.74
C ALA A 94 1.23 5.90 0.08
N CYS A 95 0.10 5.21 0.20
CA CYS A 95 -1.05 5.66 0.98
C CYS A 95 -0.83 5.68 2.49
N THR A 96 0.06 4.82 2.98
CA THR A 96 0.38 4.72 4.42
C THR A 96 1.39 5.79 4.79
N THR A 97 2.41 5.98 3.97
CA THR A 97 3.41 7.03 4.15
C THR A 97 2.88 8.43 3.89
N SER A 98 1.73 8.59 3.21
CA SER A 98 1.07 9.90 3.03
C SER A 98 0.11 10.27 4.18
N CYS A 99 -0.16 9.37 5.13
CA CYS A 99 -1.21 9.52 6.13
C CYS A 99 -0.69 10.18 7.43
N PRO A 100 -1.21 11.38 7.82
CA PRO A 100 -0.80 12.01 9.08
C PRO A 100 -1.18 11.22 10.34
N SER A 101 -2.31 10.49 10.32
CA SER A 101 -2.67 9.59 11.42
C SER A 101 -1.61 8.51 11.64
N PHE A 102 -0.97 8.03 10.57
CA PHE A 102 0.09 7.03 10.66
C PHE A 102 1.40 7.63 11.18
N TRP A 103 1.75 8.86 10.76
CA TRP A 103 2.94 9.55 11.28
C TRP A 103 2.86 9.82 12.78
N SER A 104 1.65 10.12 13.28
CA SER A 104 1.43 10.48 14.69
C SER A 104 1.36 9.28 15.64
N LYS A 105 0.99 8.10 15.14
CA LYS A 105 0.91 6.88 15.95
C LYS A 105 1.42 5.69 15.16
N GLU A 106 2.61 5.23 15.51
CA GLU A 106 3.26 4.08 14.90
C GLU A 106 2.44 2.78 15.00
N ALA A 107 1.62 2.63 16.04
CA ALA A 107 0.77 1.47 16.23
C ALA A 107 -0.43 1.41 15.26
N TYR A 108 -0.82 2.52 14.61
CA TYR A 108 -1.93 2.53 13.67
C TYR A 108 -1.65 1.55 12.52
N VAL A 109 -2.54 0.59 12.27
CA VAL A 109 -2.38 -0.42 11.21
C VAL A 109 -2.17 0.21 9.82
N GLY A 110 -2.75 1.38 9.59
CA GLY A 110 -2.56 2.17 8.39
C GLY A 110 -3.46 1.80 7.21
N PRO A 111 -3.59 2.70 6.21
CA PRO A 111 -4.51 2.55 5.10
C PRO A 111 -4.23 1.32 4.21
N ALA A 112 -2.96 0.98 3.95
CA ALA A 112 -2.64 -0.18 3.10
C ALA A 112 -3.07 -1.50 3.75
N ALA A 113 -2.90 -1.64 5.06
CA ALA A 113 -3.32 -2.83 5.80
C ALA A 113 -4.85 -2.97 5.76
N ILE A 114 -5.59 -1.89 6.01
CA ILE A 114 -7.06 -1.89 5.97
C ILE A 114 -7.57 -2.23 4.57
N VAL A 115 -6.96 -1.70 3.50
CA VAL A 115 -7.34 -2.05 2.11
C VAL A 115 -7.14 -3.55 1.83
N ASN A 116 -6.06 -4.15 2.32
CA ASN A 116 -5.84 -5.58 2.14
C ASN A 116 -6.78 -6.41 3.01
N ALA A 117 -7.12 -5.97 4.21
CA ALA A 117 -8.11 -6.63 5.04
C ALA A 117 -9.52 -6.52 4.43
N HIS A 118 -9.91 -5.35 3.93
CA HIS A 118 -11.15 -5.12 3.19
C HIS A 118 -11.34 -6.15 2.08
N ARG A 119 -10.29 -6.39 1.28
CA ARG A 119 -10.30 -7.41 0.22
C ARG A 119 -10.80 -8.77 0.73
N PHE A 120 -10.33 -9.22 1.90
CA PHE A 120 -10.69 -10.54 2.45
C PHE A 120 -11.99 -10.51 3.26
N ILE A 121 -12.27 -9.43 4.00
CA ILE A 121 -13.52 -9.24 4.75
C ILE A 121 -14.74 -9.34 3.84
N PHE A 122 -14.62 -8.87 2.59
CA PHE A 122 -15.72 -8.83 1.63
C PHE A 122 -15.62 -9.88 0.51
N ASP A 123 -14.66 -10.81 0.57
CA ASP A 123 -14.59 -11.97 -0.34
C ASP A 123 -15.50 -13.08 0.19
N SER A 124 -16.53 -13.46 -0.56
CA SER A 124 -17.51 -14.49 -0.16
C SER A 124 -16.91 -15.89 0.08
N ARG A 125 -15.64 -16.09 -0.28
CA ARG A 125 -14.91 -17.36 -0.14
C ARG A 125 -13.94 -17.38 1.04
N ASP A 126 -13.76 -16.28 1.77
CA ASP A 126 -12.87 -16.22 2.93
C ASP A 126 -13.67 -16.43 4.22
N GLU A 127 -13.18 -17.29 5.10
CA GLU A 127 -13.85 -17.68 6.35
C GLU A 127 -13.34 -16.88 7.56
N GLY A 128 -12.28 -16.08 7.41
CA GLY A 128 -11.65 -15.31 8.49
C GLY A 128 -12.10 -13.85 8.56
N GLY A 129 -13.28 -13.52 8.02
CA GLY A 129 -13.79 -12.15 8.01
C GLY A 129 -13.99 -11.58 9.42
N ASP A 130 -14.57 -12.37 10.32
CA ASP A 130 -14.89 -11.95 11.69
C ASP A 130 -13.65 -11.67 12.55
N GLU A 131 -12.62 -12.52 12.42
CA GLU A 131 -11.33 -12.32 13.10
C GLU A 131 -10.67 -11.02 12.63
N ARG A 132 -10.69 -10.75 11.31
CA ARG A 132 -10.13 -9.51 10.76
C ARG A 132 -10.91 -8.28 11.23
N LEU A 133 -12.23 -8.36 11.29
CA LEU A 133 -13.06 -7.26 11.82
C LEU A 133 -12.77 -7.01 13.30
N GLU A 134 -12.55 -8.05 14.10
CA GLU A 134 -12.20 -7.93 15.52
C GLU A 134 -10.84 -7.25 15.72
N ILE A 135 -9.83 -7.67 14.95
CA ILE A 135 -8.50 -7.03 14.95
C ILE A 135 -8.62 -5.55 14.58
N LEU A 136 -9.38 -5.23 13.52
CA LEU A 136 -9.54 -3.86 13.03
C LEU A 136 -10.46 -2.98 13.89
N ALA A 137 -11.24 -3.58 14.78
CA ALA A 137 -12.08 -2.87 15.73
C ALA A 137 -11.32 -2.31 16.94
N GLY A 138 -10.04 -2.69 17.12
CA GLY A 138 -9.18 -2.18 18.18
C GLY A 138 -8.84 -0.68 18.02
N ASP A 139 -8.28 -0.09 19.08
CA ASP A 139 -7.96 1.35 19.17
C ASP A 139 -6.99 1.84 18.10
N ASP A 140 -6.12 0.94 17.62
CA ASP A 140 -5.14 1.20 16.57
C ASP A 140 -5.59 0.69 15.20
N GLY A 141 -6.86 0.29 15.07
CA GLY A 141 -7.53 -0.12 13.83
C GLY A 141 -8.20 1.03 13.09
N VAL A 142 -9.41 0.81 12.54
CA VAL A 142 -10.08 1.77 11.64
C VAL A 142 -10.39 3.12 12.30
N TRP A 143 -10.55 3.15 13.63
CA TRP A 143 -10.97 4.33 14.38
C TRP A 143 -9.95 5.47 14.42
N ARG A 144 -8.69 5.21 14.03
CA ARG A 144 -7.67 6.26 13.89
C ARG A 144 -7.76 7.04 12.59
N CYS A 145 -8.53 6.55 11.63
CA CYS A 145 -8.77 7.28 10.39
C CYS A 145 -9.49 8.60 10.69
N ARG A 146 -8.91 9.71 10.23
CA ARG A 146 -9.48 11.06 10.36
C ARG A 146 -10.02 11.59 9.04
N THR A 147 -10.32 10.69 8.09
CA THR A 147 -10.90 11.02 6.77
C THR A 147 -10.16 12.18 6.08
N ILE A 148 -8.84 12.10 6.02
CA ILE A 148 -7.95 13.15 5.46
C ILE A 148 -7.81 13.03 3.93
N PHE A 149 -8.12 11.87 3.35
CA PHE A 149 -8.06 11.56 1.92
C PHE A 149 -6.67 11.55 1.24
N ASN A 150 -5.60 11.96 1.93
CA ASN A 150 -4.21 11.82 1.43
C ASN A 150 -3.87 10.41 0.90
N CYS A 151 -4.48 9.37 1.47
CA CYS A 151 -4.26 7.99 1.05
C CYS A 151 -4.87 7.70 -0.33
N THR A 152 -6.07 8.21 -0.61
CA THR A 152 -6.75 8.09 -1.90
C THR A 152 -5.95 8.82 -2.98
N ASP A 153 -5.56 10.08 -2.71
CA ASP A 153 -4.81 10.90 -3.66
C ASP A 153 -3.41 10.34 -3.97
N ALA A 154 -2.75 9.76 -2.97
CA ALA A 154 -1.42 9.17 -3.14
C ALA A 154 -1.44 7.80 -3.84
N CYS A 155 -2.60 7.18 -4.04
CA CYS A 155 -2.66 5.82 -4.57
C CYS A 155 -2.36 5.79 -6.08
N PRO A 156 -1.25 5.16 -6.53
CA PRO A 156 -0.93 5.11 -7.97
C PRO A 156 -1.85 4.16 -8.76
N ARG A 157 -2.73 3.43 -8.07
CA ARG A 157 -3.68 2.49 -8.65
C ARG A 157 -5.13 3.00 -8.64
N GLY A 158 -5.34 4.22 -8.14
CA GLY A 158 -6.67 4.85 -8.10
C GLY A 158 -7.67 4.12 -7.20
N ILE A 159 -7.19 3.50 -6.12
CA ILE A 159 -8.06 2.82 -5.15
C ILE A 159 -8.75 3.86 -4.27
N HIS A 160 -10.04 3.70 -4.02
CA HIS A 160 -10.85 4.55 -3.15
C HIS A 160 -10.61 4.17 -1.68
N ILE A 161 -9.38 4.42 -1.19
CA ILE A 161 -8.91 3.92 0.10
C ILE A 161 -9.75 4.41 1.27
N THR A 162 -10.11 5.70 1.28
CA THR A 162 -10.94 6.24 2.36
C THR A 162 -12.32 5.58 2.39
N GLN A 163 -12.91 5.30 1.23
CA GLN A 163 -14.18 4.57 1.13
C GLN A 163 -14.04 3.14 1.68
N ALA A 164 -13.01 2.40 1.28
CA ALA A 164 -12.76 1.06 1.80
C ALA A 164 -12.61 1.04 3.34
N ILE A 165 -11.94 2.04 3.93
CA ILE A 165 -11.85 2.17 5.39
C ILE A 165 -13.24 2.39 6.02
N LEU A 166 -14.07 3.23 5.42
CA LEU A 166 -15.43 3.50 5.90
C LEU A 166 -16.34 2.27 5.77
N GLU A 167 -16.21 1.49 4.69
CA GLU A 167 -16.95 0.24 4.49
C GLU A 167 -16.59 -0.81 5.55
N VAL A 168 -15.30 -0.96 5.89
CA VAL A 168 -14.89 -1.81 7.02
C VAL A 168 -15.42 -1.25 8.34
N SER A 169 -15.38 0.07 8.55
CA SER A 169 -15.90 0.70 9.77
C SER A 169 -17.40 0.44 9.93
N ALA A 170 -18.17 0.55 8.84
CA ALA A 170 -19.60 0.24 8.82
C ALA A 170 -19.85 -1.23 9.16
N ALA A 171 -19.12 -2.17 8.56
CA ALA A 171 -19.23 -3.60 8.87
C ALA A 171 -18.95 -3.91 10.35
N ILE A 172 -18.00 -3.22 10.99
CA ILE A 172 -17.74 -3.36 12.43
C ILE A 172 -18.92 -2.84 13.27
N VAL A 173 -19.54 -1.72 12.88
CA VAL A 173 -20.71 -1.16 13.59
C VAL A 173 -21.93 -2.06 13.43
N GLU A 174 -22.20 -2.54 12.22
CA GLU A 174 -23.34 -3.41 11.90
C GLU A 174 -23.28 -4.72 12.68
N ARG A 175 -22.08 -5.32 12.85
CA ARG A 175 -21.89 -6.54 13.66
C ARG A 175 -22.23 -6.35 15.15
N ARG A 176 -22.18 -5.11 15.67
CA ARG A 176 -22.43 -4.81 17.09
C ARG A 176 -23.91 -4.54 17.40
N GLN A 177 -24.77 -4.44 16.38
CA GLN A 177 -26.22 -4.26 16.51
C GLN A 177 -26.94 -5.60 16.49
#